data_AF-A0A9Q0XPY6-F1
#
_entry.id   AF-A0A9Q0XPY6-F1
#
_cell.length_a   1.000
_cell.length_b   1.000
_cell.length_c   1.000
_cell.angle_alpha   90.00
_cell.angle_beta   90.00
_cell.angle_gamma   90.00
#
_symmetry.space_group_name_H-M   'P 1'
#
loop_
_entity.id
_entity.type
_entity.pdbx_description
1 polymer ?
#
loop_
_entity_poly.entity_id
_entity_poly.type
_entity_poly.pdbx_seq_one_letter_code
_entity_poly.pdbx_strand_id
1 'polypeptide(L)'
;MATEPPRCASRREAERLPRGGRGEAPPGSAASATDEAEDGGGKVRLPMNGCVPLSHQVAGHMYGKDKGGILQHPDGTVLKQLQPPPRGPRELEFYNKVYASDCEDPVFLQLRKYLPKFYGIWSPPTAPSDLYLKLEDVTHRFKKPCIMDVKIGQKSYDPYASAEKIKQQVSKYPLMEEIGFLVLGMRVYHVHSDSYETQNQHYGRSLTKETIKDGVARFFNNGYSLRKDAVAASIQKIREILEWFESQKQLNFYASSLLFVYDGLSPVTATWFNADAITEKSKRQVPSGNQLEFNNNICVVSSAENGRVETLVGKDLSKMYGLHKKRQSQVSLAVESVEQGNTWKSNACFSQKHLNGNIIPQLEKVFTRMPATLPESTEVEVRMIDFAHVFPSNARDEGYIHGLKNLITVLQNILDI
;
A
#
# COMPACT_ATOMS: atom_id res chain seq x y z
N MET A 1 -39.40 -27.38 25.80
CA MET A 1 -40.85 -27.29 26.07
C MET A 1 -41.09 -25.87 26.54
N ALA A 2 -41.60 -24.92 25.76
CA ALA A 2 -42.64 -24.93 24.73
C ALA A 2 -44.07 -24.95 25.33
N THR A 3 -44.75 -23.81 25.20
CA THR A 3 -46.21 -23.61 25.31
C THR A 3 -46.56 -22.41 24.42
N GLU A 4 -47.51 -22.59 23.51
CA GLU A 4 -47.97 -21.56 22.56
C GLU A 4 -49.18 -20.77 23.12
N PRO A 5 -49.44 -19.55 22.66
CA PRO A 5 -50.77 -18.94 22.74
C PRO A 5 -51.74 -19.55 21.69
N PRO A 6 -53.07 -19.52 21.93
CA PRO A 6 -54.08 -20.19 21.08
C PRO A 6 -54.39 -19.49 19.75
N ARG A 7 -55.12 -20.17 18.86
CA ARG A 7 -55.27 -19.87 17.42
C ARG A 7 -56.67 -19.41 16.96
N CYS A 8 -56.68 -18.77 15.78
CA CYS A 8 -57.67 -18.87 14.69
C CYS A 8 -59.13 -18.38 14.84
N ALA A 9 -59.48 -17.36 14.04
CA ALA A 9 -60.61 -17.35 13.07
C ALA A 9 -60.48 -16.12 12.14
N SER A 10 -60.88 -16.09 10.87
CA SER A 10 -61.20 -17.16 9.90
C SER A 10 -61.00 -16.66 8.45
N ARG A 11 -61.04 -17.58 7.47
CA ARG A 11 -60.65 -17.42 6.04
C ARG A 11 -61.82 -17.06 5.12
N ARG A 12 -61.58 -16.29 4.05
CA ARG A 12 -62.34 -16.34 2.76
C ARG A 12 -61.53 -15.77 1.57
N GLU A 13 -61.36 -16.60 0.54
CA GLU A 13 -61.06 -16.23 -0.87
C GLU A 13 -62.31 -15.65 -1.57
N ALA A 14 -62.32 -15.15 -2.81
CA ALA A 14 -61.38 -14.46 -3.73
C ALA A 14 -62.17 -14.19 -5.04
N GLU A 15 -61.74 -13.30 -5.97
CA GLU A 15 -62.05 -13.43 -7.43
C GLU A 15 -61.33 -12.41 -8.36
N ARG A 16 -61.64 -12.43 -9.68
CA ARG A 16 -60.90 -11.77 -10.79
C ARG A 16 -61.71 -10.74 -11.61
N LEU A 17 -60.93 -9.85 -12.26
CA LEU A 17 -61.16 -9.02 -13.46
C LEU A 17 -62.37 -9.31 -14.39
N PRO A 18 -62.89 -8.26 -15.06
CA PRO A 18 -62.82 -8.23 -16.53
C PRO A 18 -62.31 -6.90 -17.16
N ARG A 19 -62.27 -6.82 -18.50
CA ARG A 19 -61.84 -5.68 -19.37
C ARG A 19 -62.97 -5.21 -20.31
N GLY A 20 -62.93 -3.99 -20.88
CA GLY A 20 -63.54 -3.70 -22.19
C GLY A 20 -63.77 -2.23 -22.59
N GLY A 21 -63.58 -1.89 -23.90
CA GLY A 21 -63.89 -0.59 -24.56
C GLY A 21 -62.66 0.32 -24.75
N ARG A 22 -62.06 0.54 -25.94
CA ARG A 22 -62.52 1.19 -27.21
C ARG A 22 -62.84 2.69 -27.03
N GLY A 23 -62.25 3.65 -27.77
CA GLY A 23 -61.28 3.60 -28.88
C GLY A 23 -61.45 4.86 -29.79
N GLU A 24 -60.96 5.02 -31.03
CA GLU A 24 -60.08 4.25 -31.95
C GLU A 24 -59.17 5.27 -32.74
N ALA A 25 -58.66 5.04 -33.97
CA ALA A 25 -57.59 5.84 -34.66
C ALA A 25 -57.64 5.70 -36.21
N PRO A 26 -56.68 6.16 -37.07
CA PRO A 26 -55.56 7.12 -36.94
C PRO A 26 -55.89 8.39 -37.83
N PRO A 27 -55.15 8.92 -38.86
CA PRO A 27 -53.78 8.78 -39.44
C PRO A 27 -52.85 9.99 -39.10
N GLY A 28 -51.61 10.17 -39.62
CA GLY A 28 -50.70 9.26 -40.35
C GLY A 28 -49.95 9.88 -41.57
N SER A 29 -48.68 10.27 -41.42
CA SER A 29 -47.69 10.54 -42.51
C SER A 29 -46.26 10.17 -42.04
N ALA A 30 -45.25 10.14 -42.93
CA ALA A 30 -43.99 9.41 -42.69
C ALA A 30 -42.67 10.17 -42.95
N ALA A 31 -41.56 9.58 -42.46
CA ALA A 31 -40.14 10.00 -42.54
C ALA A 31 -39.79 11.26 -41.72
N SER A 32 -38.61 11.38 -41.08
CA SER A 32 -37.32 10.69 -41.31
C SER A 32 -36.56 10.42 -40.00
N ALA A 33 -35.45 9.68 -40.06
CA ALA A 33 -34.66 9.28 -38.90
C ALA A 33 -33.35 10.09 -38.77
N THR A 34 -32.95 10.38 -37.53
CA THR A 34 -31.56 10.66 -37.13
C THR A 34 -31.36 10.07 -35.73
N ASP A 35 -30.49 9.07 -35.61
CA ASP A 35 -29.95 8.62 -34.32
C ASP A 35 -28.80 9.56 -33.93
N GLU A 36 -28.84 10.14 -32.73
CA GLU A 36 -27.62 10.50 -32.01
C GLU A 36 -27.56 9.66 -30.73
N ALA A 37 -26.67 8.66 -30.75
CA ALA A 37 -26.42 7.80 -29.60
C ALA A 37 -25.51 8.50 -28.59
N GLU A 38 -25.87 8.46 -27.30
CA GLU A 38 -25.01 8.95 -26.22
C GLU A 38 -23.73 8.10 -26.14
N ASP A 39 -22.60 8.62 -26.62
CA ASP A 39 -21.30 7.95 -26.47
C ASP A 39 -20.90 7.88 -24.99
N GLY A 40 -20.71 6.65 -24.50
CA GLY A 40 -20.27 6.33 -23.14
C GLY A 40 -18.81 6.67 -22.85
N GLY A 41 -18.28 7.73 -23.45
CA GLY A 41 -16.90 8.20 -23.33
C GLY A 41 -16.57 8.69 -21.92
N GLY A 42 -16.12 7.78 -21.06
CA GLY A 42 -15.71 8.02 -19.67
C GLY A 42 -14.46 8.90 -19.53
N LYS A 43 -14.55 10.16 -19.94
CA LYS A 43 -13.45 11.13 -20.06
C LYS A 43 -12.74 11.32 -18.72
N VAL A 44 -11.51 10.83 -18.62
CA VAL A 44 -10.65 10.99 -17.44
C VAL A 44 -10.39 12.49 -17.23
N ARG A 45 -10.96 13.06 -16.16
CA ARG A 45 -10.70 14.45 -15.77
C ARG A 45 -9.25 14.55 -15.30
N LEU A 46 -8.40 15.11 -16.16
CA LEU A 46 -7.03 15.49 -15.81
C LEU A 46 -7.06 16.35 -14.52
N PRO A 47 -6.18 16.09 -13.55
CA PRO A 47 -6.15 16.85 -12.30
C PRO A 47 -5.86 18.33 -12.58
N MET A 48 -6.77 19.20 -12.14
CA MET A 48 -6.68 20.64 -12.38
C MET A 48 -5.69 21.32 -11.42
N ASN A 49 -5.29 22.55 -11.75
CA ASN A 49 -4.31 23.36 -11.00
C ASN A 49 -2.94 22.68 -10.81
N GLY A 50 -2.47 21.92 -11.79
CA GLY A 50 -1.11 21.34 -11.79
C GLY A 50 -0.87 20.23 -10.76
N CYS A 51 -1.91 19.76 -10.07
CA CYS A 51 -1.82 18.54 -9.27
C CYS A 51 -1.55 17.34 -10.18
N VAL A 52 -0.93 16.29 -9.65
CA VAL A 52 -0.67 15.03 -10.37
C VAL A 52 -1.11 13.82 -9.54
N PRO A 53 -1.41 12.65 -10.11
CA PRO A 53 -1.62 11.44 -9.32
C PRO A 53 -0.37 11.09 -8.50
N LEU A 54 -0.52 10.67 -7.24
CA LEU A 54 0.61 10.29 -6.40
C LEU A 54 1.23 8.98 -6.92
N SER A 55 2.28 9.09 -7.73
CA SER A 55 2.83 7.99 -8.56
C SER A 55 3.34 6.79 -7.76
N HIS A 56 3.71 7.00 -6.50
CA HIS A 56 4.21 5.99 -5.57
C HIS A 56 3.20 5.53 -4.49
N GLN A 57 1.90 5.81 -4.67
CA GLN A 57 0.84 5.32 -3.78
C GLN A 57 0.78 3.77 -3.77
N VAL A 58 1.03 3.15 -2.60
CA VAL A 58 1.12 1.67 -2.48
C VAL A 58 -0.20 0.97 -2.16
N ALA A 59 -1.19 1.69 -1.61
CA ALA A 59 -2.45 1.16 -1.09
C ALA A 59 -3.57 2.21 -1.10
N GLY A 60 -4.78 1.82 -0.68
CA GLY A 60 -5.97 2.67 -0.67
C GLY A 60 -6.64 2.80 -2.05
N HIS A 61 -7.44 3.85 -2.23
CA HIS A 61 -8.12 4.15 -3.50
C HIS A 61 -7.11 4.75 -4.48
N MET A 62 -6.85 4.10 -5.61
CA MET A 62 -5.84 4.53 -6.59
C MET A 62 -6.49 5.31 -7.74
N TYR A 63 -5.83 6.38 -8.18
CA TYR A 63 -6.30 7.20 -9.31
C TYR A 63 -6.51 6.33 -10.57
N GLY A 64 -7.67 6.47 -11.21
CA GLY A 64 -8.01 5.76 -12.44
C GLY A 64 -8.60 4.35 -12.25
N LYS A 65 -8.47 3.72 -11.07
CA LYS A 65 -9.26 2.54 -10.69
C LYS A 65 -10.54 2.97 -9.99
N ASP A 66 -10.38 3.82 -8.98
CA ASP A 66 -11.45 4.59 -8.37
C ASP A 66 -11.36 6.03 -8.91
N LYS A 67 -12.50 6.75 -9.01
CA LYS A 67 -12.52 8.16 -9.44
C LYS A 67 -12.03 9.16 -8.36
N GLY A 68 -11.18 8.68 -7.45
CA GLY A 68 -10.80 9.34 -6.20
C GLY A 68 -9.46 8.84 -5.65
N GLY A 69 -8.40 8.96 -6.46
CA GLY A 69 -7.03 8.68 -6.01
C GLY A 69 -6.47 9.78 -5.11
N ILE A 70 -5.31 9.51 -4.48
CA ILE A 70 -4.52 10.57 -3.86
C ILE A 70 -3.79 11.33 -4.95
N LEU A 71 -3.85 12.67 -4.91
CA LEU A 71 -3.10 13.55 -5.78
C LEU A 71 -1.95 14.20 -4.99
N GLN A 72 -0.81 14.42 -5.62
CA GLN A 72 0.23 15.32 -5.13
C GLN A 72 -0.05 16.73 -5.66
N HIS A 73 0.08 17.74 -4.80
CA HIS A 73 -0.12 19.16 -5.12
C HIS A 73 1.24 19.87 -5.18
N PRO A 74 1.46 20.88 -6.05
CA PRO A 74 2.78 21.49 -6.29
C PRO A 74 3.51 22.16 -5.12
N ASP A 75 2.91 22.22 -3.93
CA ASP A 75 3.48 22.81 -2.70
C ASP A 75 4.01 21.75 -1.71
N GLY A 76 4.16 20.49 -2.14
CA GLY A 76 4.64 19.40 -1.28
C GLY A 76 3.57 18.84 -0.33
N THR A 77 2.29 19.02 -0.64
CA THR A 77 1.18 18.37 0.06
C THR A 77 0.48 17.33 -0.82
N VAL A 78 -0.28 16.42 -0.19
CA VAL A 78 -1.20 15.54 -0.89
C VAL A 78 -2.66 15.95 -0.68
N LEU A 79 -3.49 15.71 -1.69
CA LEU A 79 -4.93 15.88 -1.68
C LEU A 79 -5.58 14.49 -1.70
N LYS A 80 -6.22 14.12 -0.60
CA LYS A 80 -6.98 12.86 -0.47
C LYS A 80 -8.46 13.15 -0.63
N GLN A 81 -9.10 12.64 -1.68
CA GLN A 81 -10.53 12.87 -1.93
C GLN A 81 -11.39 12.32 -0.79
N LEU A 82 -12.44 13.06 -0.41
CA LEU A 82 -13.40 12.57 0.58
C LEU A 82 -14.15 11.34 0.04
N GLN A 83 -14.09 10.24 0.79
CA GLN A 83 -14.82 9.02 0.45
C GLN A 83 -16.34 9.22 0.61
N PRO A 84 -17.19 8.48 -0.15
CA PRO A 84 -18.64 8.57 0.00
C PRO A 84 -19.11 8.40 1.47
N PRO A 85 -20.16 9.13 1.91
CA PRO A 85 -20.67 9.06 3.27
C PRO A 85 -20.97 7.62 3.75
N PRO A 86 -20.77 7.31 5.04
CA PRO A 86 -20.31 8.21 6.11
C PRO A 86 -18.79 8.40 6.17
N ARG A 87 -18.00 7.75 5.30
CA ARG A 87 -16.53 7.61 5.46
C ARG A 87 -15.75 8.93 5.34
N GLY A 88 -15.95 9.69 4.27
CA GLY A 88 -15.26 10.96 4.06
C GLY A 88 -15.61 12.03 5.11
N PRO A 89 -16.90 12.26 5.43
CA PRO A 89 -17.30 13.15 6.51
C PRO A 89 -16.67 12.79 7.85
N ARG A 90 -16.67 11.50 8.24
CA ARG A 90 -16.05 11.04 9.50
C ARG A 90 -14.54 11.29 9.54
N GLU A 91 -13.85 11.09 8.41
CA GLU A 91 -12.40 11.39 8.33
C GLU A 91 -12.12 12.90 8.43
N LEU A 92 -12.95 13.74 7.80
CA LEU A 92 -12.88 15.20 7.93
C LEU A 92 -13.17 15.66 9.38
N GLU A 93 -14.21 15.14 10.01
CA GLU A 93 -14.57 15.43 11.41
C GLU A 93 -13.44 15.04 12.37
N PHE A 94 -12.80 13.87 12.15
CA PHE A 94 -11.63 13.45 12.92
C PHE A 94 -10.48 14.45 12.78
N TYR A 95 -10.08 14.81 11.55
CA TYR A 95 -8.99 15.77 11.34
C TYR A 95 -9.33 17.16 11.91
N ASN A 96 -10.55 17.65 11.72
CA ASN A 96 -11.03 18.90 12.29
C ASN A 96 -10.96 18.88 13.83
N LYS A 97 -11.40 17.80 14.49
CA LYS A 97 -11.34 17.67 15.95
C LYS A 97 -9.90 17.63 16.47
N VAL A 98 -9.03 16.85 15.81
CA VAL A 98 -7.63 16.71 16.24
C VAL A 98 -6.82 17.98 16.00
N TYR A 99 -7.09 18.73 14.93
CA TYR A 99 -6.34 19.94 14.53
C TYR A 99 -7.04 21.27 14.83
N ALA A 100 -8.14 21.27 15.60
CA ALA A 100 -8.81 22.49 16.03
C ALA A 100 -7.84 23.47 16.74
N SER A 101 -7.97 24.77 16.45
CA SER A 101 -7.05 25.83 16.91
C SER A 101 -7.12 26.09 18.42
N ASP A 102 -8.28 25.78 19.01
CA ASP A 102 -8.67 25.88 20.42
C ASP A 102 -8.58 24.53 21.15
N CYS A 103 -7.94 23.53 20.56
CA CYS A 103 -7.83 22.20 21.16
C CYS A 103 -6.78 22.17 22.29
N GLU A 104 -7.25 22.10 23.54
CA GLU A 104 -6.40 21.94 24.73
C GLU A 104 -6.25 20.48 25.20
N ASP A 105 -6.94 19.52 24.57
CA ASP A 105 -6.92 18.10 24.99
C ASP A 105 -5.54 17.47 24.75
N PRO A 106 -4.84 17.01 25.81
CA PRO A 106 -3.50 16.42 25.68
C PRO A 106 -3.49 15.15 24.82
N VAL A 107 -4.59 14.40 24.73
CA VAL A 107 -4.70 13.20 23.89
C VAL A 107 -4.59 13.59 22.40
N PHE A 108 -5.32 14.62 21.96
CA PHE A 108 -5.24 15.08 20.56
C PHE A 108 -3.96 15.88 20.29
N LEU A 109 -3.50 16.69 21.24
CA LEU A 109 -2.23 17.43 21.10
C LEU A 109 -1.01 16.50 20.96
N GLN A 110 -0.99 15.36 21.66
CA GLN A 110 0.02 14.33 21.44
C GLN A 110 -0.19 13.59 20.11
N LEU A 111 -1.44 13.22 19.77
CA LEU A 111 -1.76 12.49 18.54
C LEU A 111 -1.27 13.21 17.27
N ARG A 112 -1.30 14.55 17.24
CA ARG A 112 -0.77 15.39 16.14
C ARG A 112 0.64 14.98 15.69
N LYS A 113 1.50 14.47 16.58
CA LYS A 113 2.87 14.01 16.26
C LYS A 113 2.91 12.82 15.30
N TYR A 114 1.90 11.96 15.35
CA TYR A 114 1.88 10.67 14.65
C TYR A 114 1.03 10.70 13.37
N LEU A 115 0.35 11.81 13.09
CA LEU A 115 -0.48 12.01 11.90
C LEU A 115 0.30 12.80 10.82
N PRO A 116 -0.08 12.70 9.54
CA PRO A 116 0.21 13.77 8.58
C PRO A 116 -0.39 15.09 9.07
N LYS A 117 0.36 16.19 8.96
CA LYS A 117 -0.17 17.52 9.27
C LYS A 117 -1.35 17.86 8.35
N PHE A 118 -2.46 18.30 8.95
CA PHE A 118 -3.65 18.74 8.25
C PHE A 118 -3.57 20.23 7.89
N TYR A 119 -4.00 20.57 6.68
CA TYR A 119 -4.02 21.93 6.14
C TYR A 119 -5.44 22.41 5.80
N GLY A 120 -6.46 21.73 6.32
CA GLY A 120 -7.87 22.02 6.05
C GLY A 120 -8.45 21.24 4.86
N ILE A 121 -9.69 21.57 4.53
CA ILE A 121 -10.37 21.08 3.34
C ILE A 121 -9.94 21.89 2.11
N TRP A 122 -9.89 21.23 0.95
CA TRP A 122 -9.56 21.84 -0.33
C TRP A 122 -10.55 21.36 -1.41
N SER A 123 -10.86 22.23 -2.36
CA SER A 123 -11.62 21.90 -3.57
C SER A 123 -11.08 22.72 -4.75
N PRO A 124 -11.09 22.19 -5.98
CA PRO A 124 -10.66 22.95 -7.14
C PRO A 124 -11.68 24.07 -7.44
N PRO A 125 -11.25 25.30 -7.81
CA PRO A 125 -12.17 26.40 -8.13
C PRO A 125 -13.18 26.08 -9.25
N THR A 126 -12.84 25.13 -10.12
CA THR A 126 -13.64 24.65 -11.24
C THR A 126 -14.65 23.54 -10.88
N ALA A 127 -14.54 22.93 -9.70
CA ALA A 127 -15.52 21.98 -9.19
C ALA A 127 -15.56 22.01 -7.64
N PRO A 128 -16.24 23.02 -7.04
CA PRO A 128 -16.31 23.17 -5.58
C PRO A 128 -16.99 21.99 -4.84
N SER A 129 -17.69 21.12 -5.57
CA SER A 129 -18.25 19.84 -5.09
C SER A 129 -17.18 18.78 -4.78
N ASP A 130 -16.01 18.88 -5.41
CA ASP A 130 -15.01 17.83 -5.41
C ASP A 130 -14.08 18.10 -4.21
N LEU A 131 -14.48 17.58 -3.04
CA LEU A 131 -13.82 17.87 -1.75
C LEU A 131 -12.64 16.92 -1.46
N TYR A 132 -11.55 17.49 -0.96
CA TYR A 132 -10.31 16.80 -0.58
C TYR A 132 -9.83 17.23 0.81
N LEU A 133 -9.19 16.33 1.54
CA LEU A 133 -8.35 16.64 2.69
C LEU A 133 -6.97 17.03 2.17
N LYS A 134 -6.47 18.23 2.54
CA LYS A 134 -5.10 18.65 2.23
C LYS A 134 -4.18 18.26 3.40
N LEU A 135 -3.21 17.40 3.11
CA LEU A 135 -2.38 16.70 4.09
C LEU A 135 -0.89 16.82 3.75
N GLU A 136 -0.03 16.73 4.74
CA GLU A 136 1.42 16.56 4.57
C GLU A 136 1.75 15.38 3.65
N ASP A 137 2.57 15.61 2.63
CA ASP A 137 3.21 14.52 1.91
C ASP A 137 4.37 13.98 2.74
N VAL A 138 4.09 12.93 3.53
CA VAL A 138 5.08 12.23 4.38
C VAL A 138 6.28 11.71 3.57
N THR A 139 6.15 11.55 2.25
CA THR A 139 7.23 11.06 1.37
C THR A 139 8.11 12.16 0.77
N HIS A 140 7.69 13.43 0.84
CA HIS A 140 8.28 14.54 0.06
C HIS A 140 9.79 14.77 0.31
N ARG A 141 10.30 14.52 1.52
CA ARG A 141 11.72 14.75 1.86
C ARG A 141 12.67 13.64 1.40
N PHE A 142 12.15 12.47 1.05
CA PHE A 142 12.92 11.28 0.73
C PHE A 142 13.29 11.23 -0.77
N LYS A 143 14.54 10.89 -1.09
CA LYS A 143 15.06 10.87 -2.48
C LYS A 143 14.66 9.58 -3.20
N LYS A 144 14.77 8.43 -2.53
CA LYS A 144 14.28 7.14 -3.05
C LYS A 144 13.34 6.47 -2.03
N PRO A 145 12.11 7.00 -1.83
CA PRO A 145 11.22 6.53 -0.76
C PRO A 145 10.81 5.06 -0.93
N CYS A 146 11.27 4.22 -0.02
CA CYS A 146 10.68 2.93 0.28
C CYS A 146 9.42 3.17 1.14
N ILE A 147 8.26 2.67 0.71
CA ILE A 147 6.96 2.93 1.35
C ILE A 147 6.25 1.60 1.64
N MET A 148 5.62 1.46 2.81
CA MET A 148 4.73 0.33 3.14
C MET A 148 3.51 0.80 3.93
N ASP A 149 2.33 0.34 3.52
CA ASP A 149 1.06 0.52 4.25
C ASP A 149 0.75 -0.78 5.02
N VAL A 150 0.60 -0.67 6.35
CA VAL A 150 0.19 -1.77 7.22
C VAL A 150 -1.07 -1.39 7.98
N LYS A 151 -2.19 -2.07 7.66
CA LYS A 151 -3.44 -1.96 8.41
C LYS A 151 -3.26 -2.58 9.80
N ILE A 152 -3.65 -1.87 10.84
CA ILE A 152 -3.53 -2.32 12.23
C ILE A 152 -4.92 -2.62 12.80
N GLY A 153 -4.97 -3.53 13.78
CA GLY A 153 -6.16 -3.86 14.55
C GLY A 153 -6.66 -5.27 14.26
N GLN A 154 -7.02 -6.02 15.31
CA GLN A 154 -7.64 -7.34 15.18
C GLN A 154 -8.90 -7.37 14.28
N LYS A 155 -9.56 -6.22 14.08
CA LYS A 155 -10.83 -6.10 13.33
C LYS A 155 -10.73 -5.00 12.27
N SER A 156 -10.83 -5.40 11.00
CA SER A 156 -10.84 -4.49 9.84
C SER A 156 -12.26 -4.04 9.42
N TYR A 157 -13.19 -4.12 10.36
CA TYR A 157 -14.58 -3.65 10.29
C TYR A 157 -14.91 -2.85 11.56
N ASP A 158 -15.80 -1.87 11.44
CA ASP A 158 -16.20 -1.01 12.56
C ASP A 158 -17.44 -1.55 13.33
N PRO A 159 -17.79 -0.99 14.51
CA PRO A 159 -18.89 -1.48 15.35
C PRO A 159 -20.29 -1.41 14.72
N TYR A 160 -20.45 -0.70 13.60
CA TYR A 160 -21.72 -0.51 12.88
C TYR A 160 -21.74 -1.23 11.52
N ALA A 161 -20.73 -2.05 11.23
CA ALA A 161 -20.66 -2.84 10.00
C ALA A 161 -21.74 -3.93 9.96
N SER A 162 -22.43 -4.08 8.82
CA SER A 162 -23.42 -5.16 8.63
C SER A 162 -22.78 -6.55 8.65
N ALA A 163 -23.58 -7.60 8.86
CA ALA A 163 -23.09 -8.98 8.89
C ALA A 163 -22.37 -9.38 7.59
N GLU A 164 -22.85 -8.91 6.43
CA GLU A 164 -22.23 -9.11 5.12
C GLU A 164 -20.89 -8.36 5.04
N LYS A 165 -20.82 -7.16 5.63
CA LYS A 165 -19.59 -6.35 5.64
C LYS A 165 -18.53 -6.96 6.56
N ILE A 166 -18.92 -7.45 7.74
CA ILE A 166 -18.06 -8.20 8.65
C ILE A 166 -17.53 -9.45 7.93
N LYS A 167 -18.42 -10.27 7.35
CA LYS A 167 -18.05 -11.48 6.59
C LYS A 167 -17.12 -11.17 5.41
N GLN A 168 -17.34 -10.07 4.69
CA GLN A 168 -16.46 -9.59 3.61
C GLN A 168 -15.06 -9.18 4.11
N GLN A 169 -14.95 -8.60 5.31
CA GLN A 169 -13.66 -8.19 5.85
C GLN A 169 -12.88 -9.38 6.42
N VAL A 170 -13.54 -10.27 7.16
CA VAL A 170 -12.92 -11.52 7.66
C VAL A 170 -12.49 -12.41 6.49
N SER A 171 -13.31 -12.57 5.43
CA SER A 171 -12.93 -13.42 4.28
C SER A 171 -11.78 -12.86 3.43
N LYS A 172 -11.44 -11.57 3.54
CA LYS A 172 -10.26 -10.99 2.90
C LYS A 172 -8.97 -11.36 3.62
N TYR A 173 -8.99 -11.52 4.94
CA TYR A 173 -7.83 -11.94 5.72
C TYR A 173 -8.27 -12.56 7.05
N PRO A 174 -8.54 -13.88 7.11
CA PRO A 174 -9.02 -14.53 8.33
C PRO A 174 -8.06 -14.42 9.52
N LEU A 175 -6.76 -14.27 9.25
CA LEU A 175 -5.72 -14.14 10.26
C LEU A 175 -5.64 -12.74 10.90
N MET A 176 -6.50 -11.77 10.49
CA MET A 176 -6.48 -10.41 11.04
C MET A 176 -6.67 -10.38 12.57
N GLU A 177 -7.57 -11.19 13.11
CA GLU A 177 -7.85 -11.25 14.55
C GLU A 177 -6.69 -11.85 15.36
N GLU A 178 -5.86 -12.66 14.71
CA GLU A 178 -4.78 -13.41 15.35
C GLU A 178 -3.44 -12.67 15.25
N ILE A 179 -3.05 -12.28 14.03
CA ILE A 179 -1.82 -11.52 13.75
C ILE A 179 -1.97 -10.04 14.18
N GLY A 180 -3.18 -9.48 14.13
CA GLY A 180 -3.46 -8.10 14.55
C GLY A 180 -3.06 -7.01 13.55
N PHE A 181 -2.45 -7.37 12.41
CA PHE A 181 -2.10 -6.44 11.34
C PHE A 181 -2.11 -7.12 9.96
N LEU A 182 -2.13 -6.31 8.90
CA LEU A 182 -2.11 -6.76 7.49
C LEU A 182 -1.38 -5.73 6.60
N VAL A 183 -0.34 -6.15 5.89
CA VAL A 183 0.30 -5.33 4.84
C VAL A 183 -0.69 -5.11 3.68
N LEU A 184 -1.00 -3.86 3.34
CA LEU A 184 -1.87 -3.53 2.20
C LEU A 184 -1.10 -3.33 0.89
N GLY A 185 0.16 -2.95 0.99
CA GLY A 185 1.07 -2.82 -0.13
C GLY A 185 2.41 -2.24 0.30
N MET A 186 3.44 -2.44 -0.52
CA MET A 186 4.75 -1.84 -0.35
C MET A 186 5.43 -1.54 -1.69
N ARG A 187 6.37 -0.61 -1.67
CA ARG A 187 7.24 -0.20 -2.77
C ARG A 187 8.66 -0.05 -2.22
N VAL A 188 9.59 -0.87 -2.69
CA VAL A 188 10.94 -1.00 -2.12
C VAL A 188 11.97 -0.65 -3.19
N TYR A 189 12.88 0.26 -2.89
CA TYR A 189 13.97 0.64 -3.79
C TYR A 189 15.09 -0.42 -3.77
N HIS A 190 15.44 -0.94 -4.95
CA HIS A 190 16.53 -1.89 -5.13
C HIS A 190 17.76 -1.15 -5.69
N VAL A 191 18.81 -1.11 -4.87
CA VAL A 191 19.98 -0.24 -5.06
C VAL A 191 20.80 -0.60 -6.30
N HIS A 192 20.94 -1.89 -6.63
CA HIS A 192 21.72 -2.35 -7.78
C HIS A 192 21.07 -2.09 -9.15
N SER A 193 19.76 -1.79 -9.19
CA SER A 193 18.99 -1.72 -10.43
C SER A 193 18.32 -0.35 -10.68
N ASP A 194 18.58 0.63 -9.82
CA ASP A 194 17.89 1.93 -9.73
C ASP A 194 16.38 1.85 -9.98
N SER A 195 15.74 0.85 -9.36
CA SER A 195 14.35 0.49 -9.65
C SER A 195 13.59 0.12 -8.38
N TYR A 196 12.28 -0.08 -8.51
CA TYR A 196 11.41 -0.39 -7.39
C TYR A 196 10.71 -1.74 -7.58
N GLU A 197 10.83 -2.62 -6.60
CA GLU A 197 9.89 -3.74 -6.45
C GLU A 197 8.59 -3.21 -5.82
N THR A 198 7.43 -3.73 -6.25
CA THR A 198 6.14 -3.39 -5.64
C THR A 198 5.36 -4.66 -5.30
N GLN A 199 4.73 -4.65 -4.12
CA GLN A 199 3.83 -5.71 -3.66
C GLN A 199 2.49 -5.08 -3.28
N ASN A 200 1.40 -5.78 -3.55
CA ASN A 200 0.03 -5.25 -3.42
C ASN A 200 -0.79 -6.02 -2.38
N GLN A 201 -2.07 -5.64 -2.21
CA GLN A 201 -2.99 -6.25 -1.23
C GLN A 201 -3.12 -7.79 -1.27
N HIS A 202 -2.76 -8.46 -2.39
CA HIS A 202 -2.79 -9.92 -2.47
C HIS A 202 -1.56 -10.55 -1.81
N TYR A 203 -0.40 -9.88 -1.88
CA TYR A 203 0.84 -10.32 -1.21
C TYR A 203 0.65 -10.37 0.30
N GLY A 204 0.21 -9.27 0.92
CA GLY A 204 -0.02 -9.22 2.37
C GLY A 204 -1.09 -10.20 2.82
N ARG A 205 -2.15 -10.42 2.02
CA ARG A 205 -3.19 -11.42 2.31
C ARG A 205 -2.72 -12.86 2.19
N SER A 206 -1.62 -13.13 1.49
CA SER A 206 -1.00 -14.46 1.45
C SER A 206 -0.03 -14.75 2.60
N LEU A 207 0.30 -13.75 3.44
CA LEU A 207 1.18 -13.94 4.59
C LEU A 207 0.45 -14.65 5.73
N THR A 208 1.09 -15.70 6.25
CA THR A 208 0.69 -16.53 7.40
C THR A 208 1.59 -16.23 8.61
N LYS A 209 1.35 -16.82 9.79
CA LYS A 209 2.23 -16.62 10.97
C LYS A 209 3.69 -16.97 10.69
N GLU A 210 3.90 -18.01 9.89
CA GLU A 210 5.21 -18.57 9.55
C GLU A 210 5.95 -17.68 8.55
N THR A 211 5.21 -16.98 7.68
CA THR A 211 5.76 -16.17 6.58
C THR A 211 5.70 -14.66 6.82
N ILE A 212 4.98 -14.17 7.84
CA ILE A 212 4.83 -12.74 8.14
C ILE A 212 6.18 -12.06 8.43
N LYS A 213 7.11 -12.77 9.08
CA LYS A 213 8.46 -12.25 9.38
C LYS A 213 9.23 -11.94 8.10
N ASP A 214 9.36 -12.93 7.22
CA ASP A 214 10.10 -12.76 5.95
C ASP A 214 9.34 -11.82 4.99
N GLY A 215 8.01 -11.79 5.10
CA GLY A 215 7.15 -10.87 4.35
C GLY A 215 7.32 -9.41 4.74
N VAL A 216 7.48 -9.10 6.03
CA VAL A 216 7.82 -7.75 6.52
C VAL A 216 9.31 -7.46 6.28
N ALA A 217 10.21 -8.43 6.41
CA ALA A 217 11.65 -8.26 6.15
C ALA A 217 11.94 -7.82 4.70
N ARG A 218 11.13 -8.27 3.72
CA ARG A 218 11.22 -7.81 2.33
C ARG A 218 11.12 -6.29 2.19
N PHE A 219 10.31 -5.60 3.00
CA PHE A 219 10.21 -4.15 2.95
C PHE A 219 11.54 -3.44 3.26
N PHE A 220 12.35 -4.04 4.12
CA PHE A 220 13.63 -3.48 4.57
C PHE A 220 14.85 -4.02 3.79
N ASN A 221 14.66 -4.87 2.77
CA ASN A 221 15.76 -5.37 1.96
C ASN A 221 15.94 -4.49 0.70
N ASN A 222 17.06 -3.80 0.59
CA ASN A 222 17.34 -2.87 -0.52
C ASN A 222 17.94 -3.54 -1.77
N GLY A 223 17.77 -4.85 -1.93
CA GLY A 223 18.33 -5.66 -3.00
C GLY A 223 19.80 -6.09 -2.78
N TYR A 224 20.45 -5.58 -1.74
CA TYR A 224 21.81 -5.96 -1.31
C TYR A 224 21.87 -6.40 0.16
N SER A 225 21.13 -5.69 1.02
CA SER A 225 21.26 -5.77 2.47
C SER A 225 19.93 -5.50 3.18
N LEU A 226 19.76 -6.10 4.36
CA LEU A 226 18.67 -5.77 5.27
C LEU A 226 19.01 -4.45 6.00
N ARG A 227 18.17 -3.43 5.82
CA ARG A 227 18.23 -2.12 6.46
C ARG A 227 17.81 -2.21 7.94
N LYS A 228 18.64 -2.87 8.76
CA LYS A 228 18.44 -3.00 10.22
C LYS A 228 18.36 -1.64 10.92
N ASP A 229 18.99 -0.60 10.36
CA ASP A 229 18.85 0.79 10.77
C ASP A 229 17.41 1.30 10.63
N ALA A 230 16.77 1.06 9.48
CA ALA A 230 15.38 1.43 9.25
C ALA A 230 14.40 0.57 10.07
N VAL A 231 14.69 -0.71 10.29
CA VAL A 231 13.91 -1.58 11.20
C VAL A 231 13.95 -1.06 12.64
N ALA A 232 15.15 -0.75 13.16
CA ALA A 232 15.31 -0.25 14.53
C ALA A 232 14.62 1.10 14.75
N ALA A 233 14.77 2.05 13.81
CA ALA A 233 14.08 3.34 13.86
C ALA A 233 12.55 3.20 13.73
N SER A 234 12.07 2.23 12.94
CA SER A 234 10.64 1.90 12.85
C SER A 234 10.09 1.40 14.19
N ILE A 235 10.80 0.50 14.88
CA ILE A 235 10.39 -0.04 16.19
C ILE A 235 10.19 1.10 17.21
N GLN A 236 11.11 2.07 17.28
CA GLN A 236 11.00 3.18 18.22
C GLN A 236 9.77 4.05 17.94
N LYS A 237 9.52 4.41 16.67
CA LYS A 237 8.31 5.17 16.30
C LYS A 237 7.00 4.41 16.57
N ILE A 238 6.98 3.08 16.40
CA ILE A 238 5.80 2.28 16.77
C ILE A 238 5.60 2.24 18.30
N ARG A 239 6.68 2.26 19.11
CA ARG A 239 6.59 2.35 20.58
C ARG A 239 5.98 3.67 21.04
N GLU A 240 6.39 4.81 20.48
CA GLU A 240 5.78 6.12 20.78
C GLU A 240 4.27 6.15 20.49
N ILE A 241 3.84 5.49 19.40
CA ILE A 241 2.42 5.33 19.04
C ILE A 241 1.72 4.36 20.01
N LEU A 242 2.36 3.25 20.38
CA LEU A 242 1.82 2.27 21.33
C LEU A 242 1.62 2.89 22.73
N GLU A 243 2.58 3.65 23.24
CA GLU A 243 2.49 4.35 24.52
C GLU A 243 1.30 5.32 24.54
N TRP A 244 1.08 6.06 23.44
CA TRP A 244 -0.10 6.90 23.28
C TRP A 244 -1.39 6.07 23.32
N PHE A 245 -1.46 4.95 22.58
CA PHE A 245 -2.62 4.04 22.59
C PHE A 245 -2.89 3.41 23.96
N GLU A 246 -1.87 3.07 24.74
CA GLU A 246 -2.04 2.52 26.09
C GLU A 246 -2.46 3.58 27.12
N SER A 247 -2.08 4.85 26.90
CA SER A 247 -2.46 5.99 27.75
C SER A 247 -3.92 6.43 27.59
N GLN A 248 -4.48 6.27 26.38
CA GLN A 248 -5.78 6.87 26.00
C GLN A 248 -6.93 5.85 25.98
N LYS A 249 -8.15 6.34 26.23
CA LYS A 249 -9.41 5.56 26.17
C LYS A 249 -10.51 6.25 25.38
N GLN A 250 -10.20 7.37 24.73
CA GLN A 250 -11.16 8.24 24.05
C GLN A 250 -11.50 7.78 22.63
N LEU A 251 -10.62 7.03 21.96
CA LEU A 251 -10.72 6.71 20.54
C LEU A 251 -10.38 5.25 20.26
N ASN A 252 -11.20 4.60 19.43
CA ASN A 252 -10.88 3.33 18.77
C ASN A 252 -10.75 3.52 17.25
N PHE A 253 -9.81 2.81 16.63
CA PHE A 253 -9.31 3.03 15.27
C PHE A 253 -9.48 1.79 14.39
N TYR A 254 -10.68 1.58 13.85
CA TYR A 254 -10.94 0.43 12.99
C TYR A 254 -10.40 0.66 11.57
N ALA A 255 -9.84 -0.38 10.96
CA ALA A 255 -9.41 -0.40 9.57
C ALA A 255 -8.48 0.75 9.11
N SER A 256 -7.79 1.44 10.03
CA SER A 256 -6.76 2.45 9.75
C SER A 256 -5.37 1.79 9.61
N SER A 257 -4.37 2.52 9.12
CA SER A 257 -3.04 1.97 8.82
C SER A 257 -1.90 2.79 9.43
N LEU A 258 -0.74 2.16 9.60
CA LEU A 258 0.55 2.83 9.69
C LEU A 258 1.20 2.87 8.30
N LEU A 259 1.60 4.07 7.88
CA LEU A 259 2.41 4.31 6.70
C LEU A 259 3.89 4.42 7.12
N PHE A 260 4.67 3.43 6.72
CA PHE A 260 6.12 3.40 6.87
C PHE A 260 6.77 4.05 5.65
N VAL A 261 7.76 4.92 5.88
CA VAL A 261 8.61 5.50 4.83
C VAL A 261 10.07 5.48 5.30
N TYR A 262 11.01 5.13 4.43
CA TYR A 262 12.45 5.35 4.66
C TYR A 262 13.18 5.60 3.32
N ASP A 263 14.35 6.24 3.33
CA ASP A 263 15.12 6.39 2.09
C ASP A 263 15.87 5.09 1.76
N GLY A 264 15.60 4.51 0.58
CA GLY A 264 16.31 3.34 0.08
C GLY A 264 17.83 3.55 -0.03
N LEU A 265 18.28 4.78 -0.25
CA LEU A 265 19.67 5.18 -0.18
C LEU A 265 20.10 5.38 1.28
N SER A 266 20.88 4.43 1.81
CA SER A 266 21.64 4.66 3.04
C SER A 266 22.79 5.64 2.77
N PRO A 267 23.18 6.51 3.73
CA PRO A 267 24.41 7.29 3.63
C PRO A 267 25.65 6.43 3.30
N VAL A 268 25.72 5.21 3.84
CA VAL A 268 26.80 4.25 3.59
C VAL A 268 26.81 3.77 2.12
N THR A 269 25.64 3.50 1.54
CA THR A 269 25.54 3.17 0.10
C THR A 269 25.86 4.37 -0.78
N ALA A 270 25.46 5.58 -0.38
CA ALA A 270 25.77 6.80 -1.13
C ALA A 270 27.29 7.09 -1.18
N THR A 271 28.02 6.81 -0.09
CA THR A 271 29.49 6.91 -0.11
C THR A 271 30.16 5.91 -1.06
N TRP A 272 29.59 4.72 -1.28
CA TRP A 272 30.16 3.74 -2.20
C TRP A 272 30.02 4.18 -3.66
N PHE A 273 28.82 4.56 -4.12
CA PHE A 273 28.65 5.07 -5.49
C PHE A 273 29.48 6.32 -5.77
N ASN A 274 29.68 7.19 -4.78
CA ASN A 274 30.55 8.35 -4.91
C ASN A 274 32.04 7.96 -4.99
N ALA A 275 32.47 6.91 -4.29
CA ALA A 275 33.85 6.39 -4.37
C ALA A 275 34.13 5.78 -5.75
N ASP A 276 33.26 4.90 -6.24
CA ASP A 276 33.44 4.27 -7.55
C ASP A 276 33.43 5.33 -8.68
N ALA A 277 32.57 6.34 -8.58
CA ALA A 277 32.48 7.47 -9.54
C ALA A 277 33.69 8.43 -9.53
N ILE A 278 34.57 8.38 -8.53
CA ILE A 278 35.85 9.13 -8.54
C ILE A 278 36.87 8.42 -9.45
N THR A 279 36.77 7.10 -9.62
CA THR A 279 37.69 6.29 -10.45
C THR A 279 37.54 6.53 -11.95
N GLU A 280 36.38 6.99 -12.43
CA GLU A 280 36.08 7.18 -13.87
C GLU A 280 35.92 8.64 -14.33
N LYS A 281 36.39 9.64 -13.56
CA LYS A 281 36.25 11.06 -13.94
C LYS A 281 37.56 11.76 -14.31
N SER A 282 38.09 11.39 -15.48
CA SER A 282 39.00 12.24 -16.26
C SER A 282 38.28 12.80 -17.49
N LYS A 283 38.17 14.15 -17.57
CA LYS A 283 37.57 14.97 -18.65
C LYS A 283 36.03 14.93 -18.81
N ARG A 284 35.33 15.93 -18.25
CA ARG A 284 34.64 17.01 -19.01
C ARG A 284 34.00 18.07 -18.09
N GLN A 285 33.47 19.13 -18.68
CA GLN A 285 33.15 20.42 -18.03
C GLN A 285 31.80 20.47 -17.30
N VAL A 286 31.69 21.46 -16.41
CA VAL A 286 30.50 21.87 -15.66
C VAL A 286 29.61 22.81 -16.51
N PRO A 287 28.27 22.65 -16.42
CA PRO A 287 27.34 23.78 -16.48
C PRO A 287 26.68 24.04 -15.11
N SER A 288 26.28 25.29 -14.88
CA SER A 288 25.57 25.72 -13.64
C SER A 288 24.05 25.76 -13.84
N GLY A 289 23.28 25.33 -12.85
CA GLY A 289 21.83 25.49 -12.83
C GLY A 289 21.17 24.77 -11.65
N ASN A 290 20.68 25.52 -10.66
CA ASN A 290 19.84 24.95 -9.61
C ASN A 290 18.41 24.79 -10.14
N GLN A 291 17.96 23.56 -10.29
CA GLN A 291 16.55 23.24 -10.57
C GLN A 291 16.11 22.09 -9.67
N LEU A 292 14.98 22.24 -8.99
CA LEU A 292 14.41 21.18 -8.16
C LEU A 292 13.68 20.20 -9.07
N GLU A 293 14.27 19.03 -9.28
CA GLU A 293 13.66 17.96 -10.07
C GLU A 293 12.50 17.30 -9.31
N PHE A 294 11.31 17.31 -9.90
CA PHE A 294 10.19 16.50 -9.42
C PHE A 294 10.43 15.03 -9.78
N ASN A 295 10.26 14.14 -8.81
CA ASN A 295 10.74 12.75 -8.82
C ASN A 295 9.89 11.80 -9.72
N ASN A 296 9.75 12.15 -11.01
CA ASN A 296 8.83 11.54 -11.98
C ASN A 296 9.54 10.60 -12.99
N ASN A 297 10.24 9.59 -12.48
CA ASN A 297 10.96 8.62 -13.33
C ASN A 297 10.01 7.57 -13.95
N ILE A 298 9.32 7.94 -15.03
CA ILE A 298 8.81 6.99 -16.04
C ILE A 298 9.56 7.25 -17.35
N CYS A 299 10.35 6.27 -17.79
CA CYS A 299 11.06 6.34 -19.06
C CYS A 299 10.10 6.09 -20.23
N VAL A 300 9.58 7.16 -20.83
CA VAL A 300 8.84 7.09 -22.09
C VAL A 300 9.84 7.03 -23.25
N VAL A 301 10.11 5.81 -23.74
CA VAL A 301 10.98 5.61 -24.92
C VAL A 301 10.21 5.98 -26.19
N SER A 302 10.21 7.27 -26.52
CA SER A 302 9.68 7.78 -27.78
C SER A 302 10.68 7.57 -28.92
N SER A 303 10.65 6.40 -29.55
CA SER A 303 11.31 6.22 -30.86
C SER A 303 10.32 6.59 -31.96
N ALA A 304 10.56 7.72 -32.63
CA ALA A 304 9.73 8.17 -33.74
C ALA A 304 10.36 7.76 -35.07
N GLU A 305 9.67 6.90 -35.84
CA GLU A 305 9.74 6.95 -37.31
C GLU A 305 8.53 6.27 -37.97
N ASN A 306 8.06 6.88 -39.07
CA ASN A 306 7.20 6.32 -40.12
C ASN A 306 5.90 5.61 -39.67
N GLY A 307 4.81 6.37 -39.61
CA GLY A 307 3.51 5.87 -39.16
C GLY A 307 2.73 5.04 -40.19
N ARG A 308 2.00 4.03 -39.68
CA ARG A 308 0.72 3.55 -40.21
C ARG A 308 -0.24 3.35 -39.04
N VAL A 309 -1.50 3.74 -39.21
CA VAL A 309 -2.56 3.51 -38.23
C VAL A 309 -3.31 2.25 -38.62
N GLU A 310 -3.15 1.18 -37.84
CA GLU A 310 -4.09 0.05 -37.84
C GLU A 310 -4.48 -0.28 -36.40
N THR A 311 -5.78 -0.17 -36.11
CA THR A 311 -6.36 -0.56 -34.82
C THR A 311 -6.58 -2.07 -34.78
N LEU A 312 -5.92 -2.77 -33.85
CA LEU A 312 -6.20 -4.19 -33.62
C LEU A 312 -6.24 -4.51 -32.13
N VAL A 313 -7.47 -4.68 -31.62
CA VAL A 313 -7.74 -5.15 -30.25
C VAL A 313 -7.49 -6.65 -30.19
N GLY A 314 -6.23 -7.03 -29.95
CA GLY A 314 -5.78 -8.43 -29.90
C GLY A 314 -5.98 -9.07 -28.53
N LYS A 315 -6.87 -10.07 -28.45
CA LYS A 315 -6.83 -11.10 -27.40
C LYS A 315 -5.76 -12.13 -27.77
N ASP A 316 -4.72 -12.30 -26.95
CA ASP A 316 -4.14 -13.60 -26.57
C ASP A 316 -2.74 -13.44 -25.96
N LEU A 317 -2.60 -13.84 -24.69
CA LEU A 317 -1.32 -14.25 -24.09
C LEU A 317 -1.52 -15.51 -23.23
N SER A 318 -2.13 -16.52 -23.84
CA SER A 318 -2.00 -17.92 -23.41
C SER A 318 -1.19 -18.67 -24.45
N LYS A 319 -0.35 -19.62 -24.00
CA LYS A 319 0.73 -20.33 -24.75
C LYS A 319 2.00 -19.48 -24.97
N MET A 320 2.97 -19.61 -24.07
CA MET A 320 4.39 -19.37 -24.35
C MET A 320 5.30 -20.17 -23.40
N TYR A 321 5.09 -21.50 -23.34
CA TYR A 321 6.13 -22.47 -22.94
C TYR A 321 5.83 -23.83 -23.58
N GLY A 322 6.60 -24.21 -24.60
CA GLY A 322 6.45 -25.49 -25.29
C GLY A 322 7.52 -25.74 -26.34
N LEU A 323 8.11 -26.95 -26.30
CA LEU A 323 9.11 -27.53 -27.22
C LEU A 323 10.59 -27.08 -27.08
N HIS A 324 11.31 -27.80 -26.22
CA HIS A 324 12.48 -28.61 -26.61
C HIS A 324 12.50 -29.86 -25.70
N LYS A 325 11.72 -30.91 -25.99
CA LYS A 325 11.89 -31.98 -27.00
C LYS A 325 12.87 -33.11 -26.60
N LYS A 326 12.31 -34.10 -25.90
CA LYS A 326 12.62 -35.56 -25.87
C LYS A 326 14.08 -36.03 -26.07
N ARG A 327 14.58 -36.80 -25.08
CA ARG A 327 14.74 -38.27 -25.14
C ARG A 327 14.70 -38.84 -23.71
N GLN A 328 13.89 -39.89 -23.46
CA GLN A 328 14.28 -41.30 -23.21
C GLN A 328 15.14 -41.51 -21.94
N SER A 329 14.86 -42.49 -21.07
CA SER A 329 13.86 -43.60 -21.11
C SER A 329 13.48 -44.12 -19.71
N GLN A 330 12.53 -45.07 -19.66
CA GLN A 330 12.05 -45.77 -18.46
C GLN A 330 13.17 -46.53 -17.72
N VAL A 331 13.08 -46.61 -16.39
CA VAL A 331 13.02 -47.88 -15.62
C VAL A 331 12.15 -47.62 -14.38
N SER A 332 11.34 -48.60 -13.98
CA SER A 332 10.61 -48.62 -12.71
C SER A 332 11.20 -49.70 -11.81
N LEU A 333 11.32 -49.46 -10.50
CA LEU A 333 11.39 -50.50 -9.46
C LEU A 333 11.03 -49.90 -8.09
N ALA A 334 10.81 -50.76 -7.09
CA ALA A 334 10.08 -50.43 -5.87
C ALA A 334 10.87 -50.71 -4.58
N VAL A 335 10.46 -50.03 -3.50
CA VAL A 335 10.48 -50.41 -2.08
C VAL A 335 11.67 -51.25 -1.57
N GLU A 336 12.45 -50.66 -0.66
CA GLU A 336 12.64 -51.26 0.67
C GLU A 336 13.05 -50.19 1.70
N SER A 337 12.97 -50.54 2.99
CA SER A 337 13.12 -49.63 4.14
C SER A 337 13.99 -50.25 5.23
N VAL A 338 14.95 -49.50 5.77
CA VAL A 338 15.56 -49.73 7.09
C VAL A 338 16.18 -48.42 7.62
N GLU A 339 16.45 -48.35 8.92
CA GLU A 339 16.68 -47.12 9.69
C GLU A 339 18.14 -46.63 9.82
N GLN A 340 18.28 -45.53 10.59
CA GLN A 340 19.43 -45.09 11.41
C GLN A 340 20.57 -44.27 10.76
N GLY A 341 21.02 -43.23 11.49
CA GLY A 341 22.40 -42.72 11.36
C GLY A 341 22.64 -41.23 11.07
N ASN A 342 22.42 -40.36 12.07
CA ASN A 342 23.28 -39.22 12.46
C ASN A 342 23.75 -38.13 11.46
N THR A 343 23.65 -36.87 11.92
CA THR A 343 24.49 -35.69 11.58
C THR A 343 24.20 -34.95 10.26
N TRP A 344 23.64 -33.73 10.38
CA TRP A 344 23.68 -32.73 9.30
C TRP A 344 25.11 -32.33 8.92
N LYS A 345 25.43 -32.35 7.63
CA LYS A 345 26.52 -31.55 7.03
C LYS A 345 26.06 -30.92 5.72
N SER A 346 25.93 -29.60 5.72
CA SER A 346 25.42 -28.82 4.58
C SER A 346 26.52 -28.55 3.54
N ASN A 347 26.60 -29.39 2.50
CA ASN A 347 27.52 -29.20 1.36
C ASN A 347 26.77 -28.66 0.13
N ALA A 348 26.57 -27.35 0.06
CA ALA A 348 26.15 -26.68 -1.18
C ALA A 348 27.38 -26.37 -2.06
N CYS A 349 27.77 -27.32 -2.90
CA CYS A 349 28.89 -27.16 -3.82
C CYS A 349 28.54 -26.20 -4.97
N PHE A 350 29.17 -25.01 -5.01
CA PHE A 350 29.14 -24.13 -6.17
C PHE A 350 30.40 -24.32 -7.03
N SER A 351 30.20 -24.51 -8.34
CA SER A 351 31.29 -24.79 -9.28
C SER A 351 32.17 -23.55 -9.49
N GLN A 352 33.42 -23.65 -9.06
CA GLN A 352 34.43 -22.61 -9.18
C GLN A 352 34.90 -22.46 -10.64
N LYS A 353 34.62 -21.30 -11.26
CA LYS A 353 35.30 -20.84 -12.48
C LYS A 353 36.14 -19.61 -12.17
N HIS A 354 37.33 -19.55 -12.76
CA HIS A 354 38.41 -18.64 -12.37
C HIS A 354 38.02 -17.15 -12.45
N LEU A 355 38.24 -16.45 -11.33
CA LEU A 355 38.61 -15.03 -11.30
C LEU A 355 39.87 -14.91 -10.44
N ASN A 356 40.78 -14.01 -10.81
CA ASN A 356 42.11 -13.95 -10.20
C ASN A 356 42.08 -13.50 -8.74
N GLY A 357 42.71 -14.30 -7.86
CA GLY A 357 42.83 -14.00 -6.45
C GLY A 357 43.82 -12.86 -6.18
N ASN A 358 43.32 -11.65 -5.96
CA ASN A 358 44.04 -10.58 -5.25
C ASN A 358 43.16 -9.47 -4.64
N ILE A 359 41.85 -9.46 -4.91
CA ILE A 359 40.93 -8.38 -4.47
C ILE A 359 40.38 -8.62 -3.05
N ILE A 360 40.14 -9.88 -2.67
CA ILE A 360 39.46 -10.24 -1.40
C ILE A 360 40.23 -9.76 -0.14
N PRO A 361 41.57 -9.94 0.01
CA PRO A 361 42.28 -9.59 1.25
C PRO A 361 42.43 -8.09 1.53
N GLN A 362 42.01 -7.22 0.61
CA GLN A 362 42.03 -5.76 0.82
C GLN A 362 40.69 -5.23 1.30
N LEU A 363 39.56 -5.81 0.88
CA LEU A 363 38.22 -5.42 1.34
C LEU A 363 38.08 -5.59 2.86
N GLU A 364 38.50 -6.74 3.41
CA GLU A 364 38.46 -7.01 4.86
C GLU A 364 39.27 -5.97 5.68
N LYS A 365 40.34 -5.42 5.11
CA LYS A 365 41.18 -4.40 5.78
C LYS A 365 40.61 -2.99 5.74
N VAL A 366 39.63 -2.71 4.90
CA VAL A 366 38.92 -1.40 4.90
C VAL A 366 37.83 -1.37 5.99
N PHE A 367 37.21 -2.50 6.31
CA PHE A 367 36.11 -2.59 7.28
C PHE A 367 36.49 -2.34 8.75
N THR A 368 37.78 -2.25 9.10
CA THR A 368 38.26 -2.17 10.49
C THR A 368 38.54 -0.75 11.01
N ARG A 369 38.10 0.30 10.31
CA ARG A 369 38.20 1.70 10.77
C ARG A 369 36.87 2.45 10.70
N MET A 370 35.98 2.16 11.66
CA MET A 370 34.81 3.00 11.93
C MET A 370 35.23 4.31 12.62
N PRO A 371 34.85 5.50 12.10
CA PRO A 371 34.90 6.74 12.86
C PRO A 371 33.90 6.69 14.02
N ALA A 372 34.29 7.22 15.20
CA ALA A 372 33.46 7.17 16.41
C ALA A 372 32.35 8.24 16.46
N THR A 373 31.67 8.46 15.33
CA THR A 373 30.60 9.45 15.15
C THR A 373 29.43 8.82 14.42
N LEU A 374 28.28 8.69 15.08
CA LEU A 374 27.03 8.32 14.43
C LEU A 374 26.72 9.36 13.32
N PRO A 375 26.32 8.93 12.11
CA PRO A 375 25.66 9.81 11.16
C PRO A 375 24.37 10.41 11.76
N GLU A 376 23.90 11.53 11.20
CA GLU A 376 22.59 12.08 11.51
C GLU A 376 21.47 11.04 11.34
N SER A 377 20.39 11.22 12.11
CA SER A 377 19.33 10.23 12.32
C SER A 377 18.86 9.57 11.03
N THR A 378 18.86 8.23 10.98
CA THR A 378 18.31 7.45 9.87
C THR A 378 16.92 7.96 9.50
N GLU A 379 16.78 8.49 8.29
CA GLU A 379 15.51 9.03 7.83
C GLU A 379 14.48 7.92 7.70
N VAL A 380 13.53 7.92 8.63
CA VAL A 380 12.36 7.05 8.69
C VAL A 380 11.16 7.88 9.11
N GLU A 381 9.98 7.55 8.60
CA GLU A 381 8.69 7.93 9.19
C GLU A 381 7.81 6.70 9.41
N VAL A 382 6.98 6.81 10.44
CA VAL A 382 5.84 5.93 10.69
C VAL A 382 4.71 6.88 11.09
N ARG A 383 3.68 7.01 10.25
CA ARG A 383 2.52 7.88 10.52
C ARG A 383 1.22 7.09 10.44
N MET A 384 0.28 7.36 11.32
CA MET A 384 -1.08 6.82 11.25
C MET A 384 -1.86 7.49 10.12
N ILE A 385 -2.62 6.73 9.34
CA ILE A 385 -3.44 7.20 8.20
C ILE A 385 -4.78 6.44 8.12
N ASP A 386 -5.69 6.91 7.25
CA ASP A 386 -7.00 6.31 6.94
C ASP A 386 -7.99 6.30 8.11
N PHE A 387 -8.43 7.49 8.54
CA PHE A 387 -9.28 7.68 9.73
C PHE A 387 -10.79 7.64 9.48
N ALA A 388 -11.22 7.16 8.31
CA ALA A 388 -12.63 7.02 7.91
C ALA A 388 -13.49 6.10 8.80
N HIS A 389 -12.87 5.38 9.74
CA HIS A 389 -13.51 4.45 10.67
C HIS A 389 -12.96 4.59 12.12
N VAL A 390 -12.62 5.82 12.54
CA VAL A 390 -12.32 6.15 13.95
C VAL A 390 -13.61 6.53 14.69
N PHE A 391 -13.75 6.08 15.94
CA PHE A 391 -14.94 6.30 16.77
C PHE A 391 -14.58 6.69 18.20
N PRO A 392 -15.44 7.47 18.89
CA PRO A 392 -15.29 7.70 20.33
C PRO A 392 -15.43 6.39 21.12
N SER A 393 -14.71 6.31 22.23
CA SER A 393 -14.64 5.15 23.12
C SER A 393 -14.62 5.59 24.59
N ASN A 394 -14.83 4.64 25.49
CA ASN A 394 -14.57 4.75 26.93
C ASN A 394 -13.56 3.68 27.43
N ALA A 395 -12.95 2.94 26.49
CA ALA A 395 -12.01 1.85 26.72
C ALA A 395 -10.79 2.03 25.81
N ARG A 396 -9.67 1.37 26.14
CA ARG A 396 -8.51 1.34 25.24
C ARG A 396 -8.85 0.53 23.99
N ASP A 397 -8.19 0.84 22.88
CA ASP A 397 -8.25 0.00 21.69
C ASP A 397 -7.30 -1.21 21.83
N GLU A 398 -7.71 -2.19 22.64
CA GLU A 398 -6.96 -3.43 22.85
C GLU A 398 -6.64 -4.16 21.53
N GLY A 399 -7.51 -4.04 20.53
CA GLY A 399 -7.33 -4.65 19.22
C GLY A 399 -6.21 -3.98 18.41
N TYR A 400 -6.09 -2.66 18.49
CA TYR A 400 -4.98 -1.90 17.89
C TYR A 400 -3.68 -2.12 18.68
N ILE A 401 -3.73 -2.09 20.02
CA ILE A 401 -2.61 -2.37 20.92
C ILE A 401 -2.00 -3.76 20.64
N HIS A 402 -2.83 -4.79 20.46
CA HIS A 402 -2.40 -6.14 20.06
C HIS A 402 -1.65 -6.13 18.71
N GLY A 403 -2.21 -5.43 17.71
CA GLY A 403 -1.59 -5.27 16.40
C GLY A 403 -0.22 -4.58 16.44
N LEU A 404 -0.09 -3.50 17.23
CA LEU A 404 1.19 -2.80 17.43
C LEU A 404 2.22 -3.68 18.13
N LYS A 405 1.84 -4.41 19.19
CA LYS A 405 2.74 -5.31 19.92
C LYS A 405 3.22 -6.49 19.06
N ASN A 406 2.34 -7.08 18.26
CA ASN A 406 2.72 -8.12 17.31
C ASN A 406 3.63 -7.58 16.21
N LEU A 407 3.36 -6.37 15.67
CA LEU A 407 4.22 -5.76 14.65
C LEU A 407 5.62 -5.42 15.21
N ILE A 408 5.71 -4.86 16.42
CA ILE A 408 6.98 -4.66 17.13
C ILE A 408 7.72 -6.00 17.30
N THR A 409 7.04 -7.06 17.74
CA THR A 409 7.64 -8.40 17.92
C THR A 409 8.19 -8.95 16.60
N VAL A 410 7.43 -8.82 15.50
CA VAL A 410 7.88 -9.25 14.16
C VAL A 410 9.09 -8.46 13.69
N LEU A 411 9.15 -7.15 13.95
CA LEU A 411 10.30 -6.30 13.61
C LEU A 411 11.53 -6.60 14.47
N GLN A 412 11.36 -6.95 15.75
CA GLN A 412 12.47 -7.40 16.60
C GLN A 412 13.06 -8.71 16.08
N ASN A 413 12.22 -9.70 15.75
CA ASN A 413 12.62 -10.97 15.15
C ASN A 413 13.33 -10.84 13.77
N ILE A 414 13.31 -9.65 13.16
CA ILE A 414 14.05 -9.32 11.92
C ILE A 414 15.44 -8.74 12.23
N LEU A 415 15.63 -8.12 13.39
CA LEU A 415 16.95 -7.65 13.85
C LEU A 415 17.85 -8.81 14.33
N ASP A 416 17.26 -9.88 14.85
CA ASP A 416 17.95 -11.04 15.43
C ASP A 416 18.52 -12.05 14.38
N ILE A 417 18.49 -11.70 13.09
CA ILE A 417 18.92 -12.52 11.94
C ILE A 417 20.39 -12.25 11.55
#